data_AF-A0AAD3VYG3-F1
#
_entry.id   AF-A0AAD3VYG3-F1
#
_cell.length_a   1.000
_cell.length_b   1.000
_cell.length_c   1.000
_cell.angle_alpha   90.00
_cell.angle_beta   90.00
_cell.angle_gamma   90.00
#
_symmetry.space_group_name_H-M   'P 1'
#
loop_
_entity.id
_entity.type
_entity.pdbx_description
1 polymer ?
#
loop_
_entity_poly.entity_id
_entity_poly.type
_entity_poly.pdbx_seq_one_letter_code
_entity_poly.pdbx_strand_id
1 'polypeptide(L)'
;MPKDYLDDSWIKSGVLKRKANYSPIICFETVDPKRIYQLKRFVLSDLEFDHIEHVFLYDPWDGLGVLKVGHEGPYFEPYKKRIASSSPLSSRMRPEGSVEIHALKAVLKEVDSYLKTSRAVFILQNISEVKEYDTGFQAALRAWAIDPQVTAKGSCVMILTQDATLLMDEFTREFTVIISVDPSSRAERARLVEATASALDVPMDHTKLET
;
A
#
# COMPACT_ATOMS: atom_id res chain seq x y z
N MET A 1 13.00 -6.03 21.08
CA MET A 1 11.81 -5.92 20.21
C MET A 1 11.06 -7.23 20.28
N PRO A 2 9.75 -7.25 20.56
CA PRO A 2 9.00 -8.50 20.49
C PRO A 2 9.13 -9.02 19.07
N LYS A 3 9.58 -10.28 18.91
CA LYS A 3 9.61 -10.96 17.61
C LYS A 3 8.26 -10.77 16.95
N ASP A 4 8.24 -10.28 15.72
CA ASP A 4 7.02 -10.18 14.95
C ASP A 4 6.36 -11.54 14.88
N TYR A 5 5.26 -11.67 15.62
CA TYR A 5 4.44 -12.87 15.60
C TYR A 5 3.42 -12.84 14.45
N LEU A 6 3.40 -11.74 13.70
CA LEU A 6 2.47 -11.52 12.60
C LEU A 6 2.87 -12.34 11.39
N ASP A 7 1.87 -12.90 10.73
CA ASP A 7 2.02 -13.73 9.55
C ASP A 7 2.08 -12.88 8.28
N ASP A 8 3.23 -12.85 7.62
CA ASP A 8 3.45 -12.13 6.35
C ASP A 8 3.07 -12.98 5.12
N SER A 9 2.54 -14.19 5.30
CA SER A 9 2.25 -15.14 4.21
C SER A 9 1.32 -14.56 3.14
N TRP A 10 0.34 -13.75 3.52
CA TRP A 10 -0.60 -13.12 2.61
C TRP A 10 0.07 -12.08 1.70
N ILE A 11 1.04 -11.32 2.22
CA ILE A 11 1.83 -10.35 1.44
C ILE A 11 2.71 -11.10 0.44
N LYS A 12 3.43 -12.11 0.93
CA LYS A 12 4.33 -12.95 0.10
C LYS A 12 3.56 -13.66 -1.01
N SER A 13 2.36 -14.16 -0.71
CA SER A 13 1.45 -14.76 -1.69
C SER A 13 1.02 -13.75 -2.76
N GLY A 14 0.66 -12.52 -2.36
CA GLY A 14 0.34 -11.43 -3.29
C GLY A 14 1.50 -11.12 -4.24
N VAL A 15 2.71 -10.93 -3.69
CA VAL A 15 3.93 -10.67 -4.46
C VAL A 15 4.27 -11.83 -5.41
N LEU A 16 4.13 -13.08 -4.95
CA LEU A 16 4.40 -14.25 -5.77
C LEU A 16 3.42 -14.34 -6.95
N LYS A 17 2.12 -14.14 -6.70
CA LYS A 17 1.10 -14.11 -7.76
C LYS A 17 1.32 -12.96 -8.73
N ARG A 18 1.74 -11.78 -8.25
CA ARG A 18 2.13 -10.64 -9.08
C ARG A 18 3.17 -11.04 -10.12
N LYS A 19 4.25 -11.68 -9.66
CA LYS A 19 5.33 -12.17 -10.52
C LYS A 19 4.87 -13.24 -11.50
N ALA A 20 4.02 -14.15 -11.07
CA ALA A 20 3.51 -15.25 -11.89
C ALA A 20 2.54 -14.76 -12.98
N ASN A 21 1.63 -13.84 -12.63
CA ASN A 21 0.60 -13.33 -13.54
C ASN A 21 1.06 -12.12 -14.37
N TYR A 22 2.27 -11.62 -14.12
CA TYR A 22 2.84 -10.43 -14.77
C TYR A 22 1.95 -9.17 -14.66
N SER A 23 1.09 -9.12 -13.63
CA SER A 23 0.27 -7.95 -13.31
C SER A 23 1.04 -7.05 -12.34
N PRO A 24 1.17 -5.74 -12.58
CA PRO A 24 1.82 -4.82 -11.64
C PRO A 24 0.92 -4.42 -10.46
N ILE A 25 -0.33 -4.89 -10.41
CA ILE A 25 -1.34 -4.43 -9.44
C ILE A 25 -1.73 -5.56 -8.48
N ILE A 26 -1.65 -5.29 -7.18
CA ILE A 26 -2.12 -6.17 -6.12
C ILE A 26 -3.19 -5.43 -5.32
N CYS A 27 -4.33 -6.08 -5.10
CA CYS A 27 -5.39 -5.62 -4.22
C CYS A 27 -5.46 -6.53 -2.99
N PHE A 28 -5.26 -5.96 -1.81
CA PHE A 28 -5.42 -6.62 -0.53
C PHE A 28 -6.77 -6.21 0.07
N GLU A 29 -7.66 -7.17 0.24
CA GLU A 29 -8.98 -6.93 0.81
C GLU A 29 -8.88 -6.90 2.35
N THR A 30 -8.52 -5.74 2.87
CA THR A 30 -8.51 -5.42 4.29
C THR A 30 -8.54 -3.90 4.53
N VAL A 31 -9.17 -3.53 5.63
CA VAL A 31 -9.12 -2.19 6.22
C VAL A 31 -8.53 -2.22 7.64
N ASP A 32 -8.00 -3.37 8.06
CA ASP A 32 -7.44 -3.53 9.41
C ASP A 32 -6.14 -2.71 9.54
N PRO A 33 -6.07 -1.73 10.46
CA PRO A 33 -4.90 -0.87 10.61
C PRO A 33 -3.62 -1.65 10.90
N LYS A 34 -3.71 -2.79 11.59
CA LYS A 34 -2.55 -3.62 11.93
C LYS A 34 -1.99 -4.34 10.70
N ARG A 35 -2.86 -4.89 9.83
CA ARG A 35 -2.46 -5.44 8.52
C ARG A 35 -1.90 -4.37 7.58
N ILE A 36 -2.49 -3.19 7.55
CA ILE A 36 -1.98 -2.06 6.76
C ILE A 36 -0.58 -1.68 7.24
N TYR A 37 -0.37 -1.56 8.55
CA TYR A 37 0.96 -1.29 9.12
C TYR A 37 1.96 -2.41 8.82
N GLN A 38 1.53 -3.67 8.92
CA GLN A 38 2.33 -4.84 8.57
C GLN A 38 2.80 -4.79 7.12
N LEU A 39 1.92 -4.45 6.17
CA LEU A 39 2.29 -4.28 4.76
C LEU A 39 3.32 -3.16 4.56
N LYS A 40 3.07 -1.99 5.14
CA LYS A 40 4.01 -0.85 5.05
C LYS A 40 5.39 -1.22 5.55
N ARG A 41 5.46 -1.94 6.67
CA ARG A 41 6.74 -2.42 7.21
C ARG A 41 7.38 -3.43 6.27
N PHE A 42 6.61 -4.41 5.80
CA PHE A 42 7.10 -5.43 4.88
C PHE A 42 7.72 -4.81 3.61
N VAL A 43 7.01 -3.86 2.98
CA VAL A 43 7.49 -3.16 1.78
C VAL A 43 8.80 -2.39 2.03
N LEU A 44 9.03 -1.91 3.24
CA LEU A 44 10.24 -1.15 3.57
C LEU A 44 11.42 -2.02 4.05
N SER A 45 11.19 -3.27 4.46
CA SER A 45 12.21 -4.10 5.11
C SER A 45 12.55 -5.40 4.38
N ASP A 46 11.66 -5.89 3.52
CA ASP A 46 11.87 -7.16 2.82
C ASP A 46 12.79 -6.97 1.60
N LEU A 47 13.71 -7.93 1.41
CA LEU A 47 14.71 -7.92 0.33
C LEU A 47 14.09 -7.81 -1.07
N GLU A 48 12.85 -8.26 -1.22
CA GLU A 48 12.09 -8.10 -2.45
C GLU A 48 11.98 -6.64 -2.91
N PHE A 49 11.98 -5.69 -1.97
CA PHE A 49 11.76 -4.27 -2.24
C PHE A 49 13.01 -3.41 -2.06
N ASP A 50 14.18 -4.00 -1.76
CA ASP A 50 15.44 -3.28 -1.56
C ASP A 50 15.85 -2.40 -2.77
N HIS A 51 15.40 -2.76 -3.96
CA HIS A 51 15.71 -2.07 -5.20
C HIS A 51 14.67 -1.02 -5.62
N ILE A 52 13.67 -0.76 -4.78
CA ILE A 52 12.64 0.25 -5.01
C ILE A 52 13.21 1.62 -4.64
N GLU A 53 13.10 2.57 -5.56
CA GLU A 53 13.60 3.93 -5.39
C GLU A 53 12.57 4.82 -4.69
N HIS A 54 11.29 4.56 -4.92
CA HIS A 54 10.20 5.37 -4.39
C HIS A 54 9.07 4.51 -3.84
N VAL A 55 8.71 4.74 -2.57
CA VAL A 55 7.52 4.14 -1.95
C VAL A 55 6.53 5.25 -1.65
N PHE A 56 5.52 5.39 -2.52
CA PHE A 56 4.45 6.36 -2.35
C PHE A 56 3.32 5.75 -1.53
N LEU A 57 2.71 6.55 -0.66
CA LEU A 57 1.48 6.23 0.03
C LEU A 57 0.46 7.31 -0.27
N TYR A 58 -0.74 6.90 -0.67
CA TYR A 58 -1.90 7.78 -0.76
C TYR A 58 -2.94 7.36 0.28
N ASP A 59 -3.40 8.36 1.02
CA ASP A 59 -4.54 8.27 1.91
C ASP A 59 -5.48 9.45 1.61
N PRO A 60 -6.80 9.26 1.52
CA PRO A 60 -7.73 10.37 1.27
C PRO A 60 -7.68 11.51 2.30
N TRP A 61 -7.24 11.22 3.53
CA TRP A 61 -7.15 12.19 4.63
C TRP A 61 -5.82 12.94 4.63
N ASP A 62 -4.71 12.24 4.35
CA ASP A 62 -3.36 12.82 4.40
C ASP A 62 -2.82 13.25 3.03
N GLY A 63 -3.49 12.85 1.95
CA GLY A 63 -3.05 13.05 0.58
C GLY A 63 -1.92 12.10 0.15
N LEU A 64 -1.12 12.54 -0.83
CA LEU A 64 0.06 11.81 -1.26
C LEU A 64 1.24 12.11 -0.34
N GLY A 65 1.95 11.05 0.04
CA GLY A 65 3.24 11.12 0.72
C GLY A 65 4.19 10.02 0.31
N VAL A 66 5.36 10.05 0.93
CA VAL A 66 6.42 9.06 0.78
C VAL A 66 6.54 8.29 2.08
N LEU A 67 6.56 6.98 1.97
CA LEU A 67 6.77 6.09 3.10
C LEU A 67 8.28 5.90 3.32
N LYS A 68 8.73 6.05 4.56
CA LYS A 68 10.15 5.93 4.94
C LYS A 68 10.32 5.10 6.21
N VAL A 69 11.53 4.58 6.40
CA VAL A 69 11.90 3.83 7.60
C VAL A 69 12.28 4.82 8.72
N GLY A 70 11.55 4.76 9.83
CA GLY A 70 11.83 5.53 11.04
C GLY A 70 12.27 4.65 12.21
N HIS A 71 12.57 5.26 13.35
CA HIS A 71 13.04 4.56 14.56
C HIS A 71 11.99 3.60 15.14
N GLU A 72 10.70 3.93 15.03
CA GLU A 72 9.58 3.14 15.54
C GLU A 72 8.83 2.36 14.45
N GLY A 73 9.40 2.32 13.24
CA GLY A 73 8.82 1.65 12.07
C GLY A 73 8.49 2.62 10.93
N PRO A 74 7.59 2.23 10.01
CA PRO A 74 7.22 3.04 8.86
C PRO A 74 6.62 4.38 9.29
N TYR A 75 7.15 5.47 8.74
CA TYR A 75 6.56 6.80 8.91
C TYR A 75 6.18 7.42 7.56
N PHE A 76 5.15 8.25 7.59
CA PHE A 76 4.63 8.96 6.43
C PHE A 76 5.18 10.38 6.39
N GLU A 77 5.71 10.78 5.24
CA GLU A 77 6.17 12.15 4.98
C GLU A 77 5.35 12.74 3.82
N PRO A 78 4.60 13.84 4.03
CA PRO A 78 3.80 14.47 2.98
C PRO A 78 4.64 14.79 1.73
N TYR A 79 4.12 14.45 0.55
CA TYR A 79 4.82 14.65 -0.70
C TYR A 79 4.72 16.11 -1.12
N LYS A 80 5.89 16.75 -1.21
CA LYS A 80 6.03 18.15 -1.57
C LYS A 80 6.50 18.26 -3.01
N LYS A 81 5.57 18.52 -3.94
CA LYS A 81 5.93 18.76 -5.33
C LYS A 81 6.73 20.07 -5.42
N ARG A 82 7.98 19.96 -5.88
CA ARG A 82 8.80 21.14 -6.19
C ARG A 82 8.24 21.78 -7.45
N ILE A 83 7.65 22.96 -7.30
CA ILE A 83 7.26 23.76 -8.45
C ILE A 83 8.55 24.28 -9.09
N ALA A 84 8.86 23.84 -10.30
CA ALA A 84 9.89 24.50 -11.09
C ALA A 84 9.47 25.96 -11.27
N SER A 85 10.29 26.89 -10.75
CA SER A 85 10.02 28.32 -10.75
C SER A 85 10.05 28.88 -12.18
N SER A 86 9.00 28.69 -12.95
CA SER A 86 8.85 29.28 -14.28
C SER A 86 8.19 30.65 -14.17
N SER A 87 8.94 31.64 -13.65
CA SER A 87 8.76 33.10 -13.86
C SER A 87 9.21 33.91 -12.63
N PRO A 88 10.11 34.90 -12.80
CA PRO A 88 10.49 35.85 -11.74
C PRO A 88 9.33 36.66 -11.14
N LEU A 89 8.21 36.80 -11.88
CA LEU A 89 7.03 37.56 -11.45
C LEU A 89 6.11 36.79 -10.48
N SER A 90 6.22 35.46 -10.41
CA SER A 90 5.41 34.62 -9.51
C SER A 90 5.99 34.50 -8.10
N SER A 91 7.19 35.05 -7.86
CA SER A 91 7.94 34.91 -6.61
C SER A 91 7.47 35.82 -5.46
N ARG A 92 6.56 36.77 -5.72
CA ARG A 92 6.15 37.79 -4.72
C ARG A 92 4.91 37.47 -3.90
N MET A 93 4.22 36.35 -4.12
CA MET A 93 2.92 36.09 -3.47
C MET A 93 2.81 34.83 -2.61
N ARG A 94 3.85 34.01 -2.41
CA ARG A 94 3.76 32.87 -1.48
C ARG A 94 5.10 32.59 -0.78
N PRO A 95 5.15 32.51 0.56
CA PRO A 95 6.27 31.89 1.26
C PRO A 95 6.18 30.37 1.06
N GLU A 96 7.32 29.73 0.74
CA GLU A 96 7.54 28.28 0.63
C GLU A 96 6.80 27.53 -0.50
N GLY A 97 7.45 27.44 -1.68
CA GLY A 97 6.90 26.93 -2.94
C GLY A 97 6.78 25.41 -3.10
N SER A 98 6.25 24.70 -2.10
CA SER A 98 5.81 23.30 -2.24
C SER A 98 4.30 23.20 -2.11
N VAL A 99 3.67 22.47 -3.03
CA VAL A 99 2.22 22.18 -2.97
C VAL A 99 2.04 20.70 -2.65
N GLU A 100 1.27 20.43 -1.59
CA GLU A 100 0.80 19.10 -1.23
C GLU A 100 -0.34 18.69 -2.17
N ILE A 101 -0.37 17.41 -2.55
CA ILE A 101 -1.34 16.87 -3.51
C ILE A 101 -2.33 15.99 -2.75
N HIS A 102 -3.56 16.48 -2.60
CA HIS A 102 -4.64 15.77 -1.91
C HIS A 102 -5.61 15.07 -2.87
N ALA A 103 -5.89 15.67 -4.03
CA ALA A 103 -6.87 15.11 -4.97
C ALA A 103 -6.34 13.85 -5.67
N LEU A 104 -7.04 12.71 -5.53
CA LEU A 104 -6.65 11.43 -6.13
C LEU A 104 -6.26 11.54 -7.60
N LYS A 105 -7.05 12.23 -8.43
CA LYS A 105 -6.73 12.42 -9.86
C LYS A 105 -5.35 13.06 -10.10
N ALA A 106 -4.99 14.05 -9.28
CA ALA A 106 -3.68 14.70 -9.38
C ALA A 106 -2.56 13.78 -8.87
N VAL A 107 -2.84 12.98 -7.83
CA VAL A 107 -1.92 11.97 -7.30
C VAL A 107 -1.62 10.89 -8.34
N LEU A 108 -2.66 10.31 -8.98
CA LEU A 108 -2.51 9.30 -10.02
C LEU A 108 -1.63 9.82 -11.17
N LYS A 109 -1.86 11.07 -11.60
CA LYS A 109 -1.06 11.70 -12.66
C LYS A 109 0.40 11.94 -12.25
N GLU A 110 0.65 12.31 -11.00
CA GLU A 110 2.01 12.52 -10.50
C GLU A 110 2.78 11.19 -10.46
N VAL A 111 2.17 10.17 -9.85
CA VAL A 111 2.79 8.86 -9.63
C VAL A 111 2.97 8.07 -10.93
N ASP A 112 2.11 8.27 -11.94
CA ASP A 112 2.22 7.63 -13.26
C ASP A 112 3.62 7.77 -13.88
N SER A 113 4.21 8.97 -13.77
CA SER A 113 5.56 9.23 -14.30
C SER A 113 6.63 8.40 -13.59
N TYR A 114 6.54 8.23 -12.28
CA TYR A 114 7.48 7.45 -11.48
C TYR A 114 7.33 5.95 -11.76
N LEU A 115 6.10 5.45 -11.85
CA LEU A 115 5.83 4.03 -12.14
C LEU A 115 6.46 3.58 -13.47
N LYS A 116 6.54 4.48 -14.47
CA LYS A 116 7.08 4.20 -15.81
C LYS A 116 8.58 4.43 -15.94
N THR A 117 9.15 5.35 -15.16
CA THR A 117 10.55 5.78 -15.31
C THR A 117 11.50 5.12 -14.32
N SER A 118 11.02 4.89 -13.10
CA SER A 118 11.77 4.38 -11.94
C SER A 118 11.11 3.14 -11.37
N ARG A 119 11.81 2.41 -10.50
CA ARG A 119 11.19 1.32 -9.75
C ARG A 119 10.45 1.89 -8.55
N ALA A 120 9.12 1.90 -8.62
CA ALA A 120 8.29 2.52 -7.59
C ALA A 120 7.23 1.56 -7.06
N VAL A 121 6.95 1.65 -5.76
CA VAL A 121 5.78 1.05 -5.11
C VAL A 121 4.80 2.17 -4.79
N PHE A 122 3.54 2.02 -5.20
CA PHE A 122 2.48 2.95 -4.87
C PHE A 122 1.40 2.24 -4.07
N ILE A 123 1.25 2.63 -2.80
CA ILE A 123 0.28 2.09 -1.87
C ILE A 123 -0.92 3.04 -1.79
N LEU A 124 -2.12 2.54 -2.05
CA LEU A 124 -3.37 3.26 -1.84
C LEU A 124 -4.13 2.60 -0.70
N GLN A 125 -4.44 3.35 0.35
CA GLN A 125 -5.16 2.82 1.51
C GLN A 125 -6.44 3.61 1.79
N ASN A 126 -7.35 3.01 2.57
CA ASN A 126 -8.57 3.66 3.05
C ASN A 126 -9.46 4.22 1.94
N ILE A 127 -9.41 3.62 0.74
CA ILE A 127 -10.29 3.97 -0.37
C ILE A 127 -11.54 3.10 -0.27
N SER A 128 -12.67 3.71 0.09
CA SER A 128 -13.95 3.02 0.25
C SER A 128 -14.78 2.98 -1.04
N GLU A 129 -14.85 4.10 -1.75
CA GLU A 129 -15.59 4.23 -3.00
C GLU A 129 -14.90 5.25 -3.89
N VAL A 130 -14.89 4.99 -5.20
CA VAL A 130 -14.27 5.89 -6.17
C VAL A 130 -15.24 6.20 -7.30
N LYS A 131 -15.54 7.50 -7.44
CA LYS A 131 -16.33 8.00 -8.55
C LYS A 131 -15.43 8.15 -9.77
N GLU A 132 -15.60 7.26 -10.75
CA GLU A 132 -14.72 7.19 -11.90
C GLU A 132 -14.70 8.49 -12.73
N TYR A 133 -15.85 9.14 -12.89
CA TYR A 133 -15.95 10.40 -13.66
C TYR A 133 -15.12 11.54 -13.06
N ASP A 134 -14.87 11.51 -11.76
CA ASP A 134 -14.13 12.55 -11.05
C ASP A 134 -12.63 12.20 -10.97
N THR A 135 -12.33 10.94 -10.66
CA THR A 135 -10.98 10.50 -10.29
C THR A 135 -10.19 9.90 -11.45
N GLY A 136 -10.85 9.20 -12.39
CA GLY A 136 -10.21 8.39 -13.43
C GLY A 136 -9.40 7.21 -12.89
N PHE A 137 -9.79 6.68 -11.73
CA PHE A 137 -9.03 5.65 -11.02
C PHE A 137 -8.99 4.31 -11.77
N GLN A 138 -10.14 3.81 -12.22
CA GLN A 138 -10.21 2.56 -12.98
C GLN A 138 -9.46 2.70 -14.31
N ALA A 139 -9.58 3.84 -14.99
CA ALA A 139 -8.81 4.11 -16.19
C ALA A 139 -7.28 4.07 -15.92
N ALA A 140 -6.82 4.63 -14.80
CA ALA A 140 -5.42 4.57 -14.40
C ALA A 140 -4.98 3.13 -14.08
N LEU A 141 -5.77 2.36 -13.33
CA LEU A 141 -5.45 0.96 -13.03
C LEU A 141 -5.35 0.13 -14.32
N ARG A 142 -6.31 0.24 -15.23
CA ARG A 142 -6.26 -0.48 -16.52
C ARG A 142 -5.04 -0.08 -17.33
N ALA A 143 -4.72 1.21 -17.38
CA ALA A 143 -3.54 1.69 -18.08
C ALA A 143 -2.28 1.04 -17.51
N TRP A 144 -2.09 1.06 -16.19
CA TRP A 144 -0.92 0.45 -15.56
C TRP A 144 -0.87 -1.06 -15.66
N ALA A 145 -2.01 -1.74 -15.58
CA ALA A 145 -2.08 -3.19 -15.59
C ALA A 145 -1.53 -3.81 -16.88
N ILE A 146 -1.65 -3.09 -18.00
CA ILE A 146 -1.19 -3.54 -19.33
C ILE A 146 0.03 -2.78 -19.85
N ASP A 147 0.55 -1.80 -19.09
CA ASP A 147 1.66 -0.95 -19.55
C ASP A 147 2.99 -1.71 -19.48
N PRO A 148 3.68 -1.93 -20.61
CA PRO A 148 4.95 -2.66 -20.63
C PRO A 148 6.06 -1.97 -19.84
N GLN A 149 6.04 -0.64 -19.74
CA GLN A 149 7.06 0.12 -19.00
C GLN A 149 6.90 -0.10 -17.50
N VAL A 150 5.67 -0.05 -16.97
CA VAL A 150 5.40 -0.30 -15.56
C VAL A 150 5.90 -1.69 -15.16
N THR A 151 5.57 -2.71 -15.97
CA THR A 151 5.99 -4.07 -15.66
C THR A 151 7.48 -4.32 -15.89
N ALA A 152 8.08 -3.76 -16.95
CA ALA A 152 9.52 -3.90 -17.21
C ALA A 152 10.38 -3.21 -16.13
N LYS A 153 9.90 -2.11 -15.54
CA LYS A 153 10.56 -1.49 -14.39
C LYS A 153 10.44 -2.36 -13.13
N GLY A 154 9.39 -3.16 -13.03
CA GLY A 154 9.08 -3.93 -11.82
C GLY A 154 8.31 -3.11 -10.77
N SER A 155 7.77 -1.96 -11.19
CA SER A 155 6.93 -1.11 -10.35
C SER A 155 5.67 -1.87 -9.89
N CYS A 156 5.15 -1.49 -8.73
CA CYS A 156 4.02 -2.17 -8.10
C CYS A 156 2.99 -1.16 -7.62
N VAL A 157 1.72 -1.44 -7.87
CA VAL A 157 0.60 -0.72 -7.27
C VAL A 157 -0.07 -1.66 -6.27
N MET A 158 -0.21 -1.24 -5.03
CA MET A 158 -0.85 -1.99 -3.95
C MET A 158 -2.06 -1.23 -3.46
N ILE A 159 -3.22 -1.86 -3.49
CA ILE A 159 -4.50 -1.26 -3.08
C ILE A 159 -4.97 -1.98 -1.82
N LEU A 160 -5.36 -1.23 -0.79
CA LEU A 160 -6.00 -1.74 0.41
C LEU A 160 -7.42 -1.20 0.48
N THR A 161 -8.37 -2.11 0.44
CA THR A 161 -9.82 -1.81 0.44
C THR A 161 -10.56 -2.89 1.21
N GLN A 162 -11.77 -2.61 1.65
CA GLN A 162 -12.64 -3.64 2.23
C GLN A 162 -13.09 -4.65 1.16
N ASP A 163 -13.35 -4.17 -0.05
CA ASP A 163 -13.91 -4.96 -1.14
C ASP A 163 -13.38 -4.42 -2.48
N ALA A 164 -12.76 -5.29 -3.29
CA ALA A 164 -12.26 -4.89 -4.60
C ALA A 164 -13.39 -4.52 -5.57
N THR A 165 -14.58 -5.13 -5.46
CA THR A 165 -15.70 -4.90 -6.38
C THR A 165 -16.28 -3.48 -6.30
N LEU A 166 -16.07 -2.79 -5.18
CA LEU A 166 -16.46 -1.38 -5.02
C LEU A 166 -15.52 -0.40 -5.74
N LEU A 167 -14.29 -0.82 -6.03
CA LEU A 167 -13.27 0.05 -6.62
C LEU A 167 -13.07 -0.22 -8.11
N MET A 168 -13.25 -1.47 -8.54
CA MET A 168 -12.92 -1.93 -9.88
C MET A 168 -14.02 -2.82 -10.45
N ASP A 169 -14.27 -2.64 -11.74
CA ASP A 169 -15.16 -3.51 -12.50
C ASP A 169 -14.55 -4.89 -12.76
N GLU A 170 -15.36 -5.82 -13.26
CA GLU A 170 -14.96 -7.20 -13.53
C GLU A 170 -13.73 -7.27 -14.45
N PHE A 171 -13.68 -6.44 -15.50
CA PHE A 171 -12.56 -6.41 -16.43
C PHE A 171 -11.25 -6.01 -15.73
N THR A 172 -11.24 -4.94 -14.93
CA THR A 172 -10.01 -4.51 -14.23
C THR A 172 -9.57 -5.51 -13.16
N ARG A 173 -10.53 -6.23 -12.57
CA ARG A 173 -10.25 -7.30 -11.60
C ARG A 173 -9.47 -8.46 -12.21
N GLU A 174 -9.73 -8.81 -13.48
CA GLU A 174 -8.98 -9.88 -14.16
C GLU A 174 -7.48 -9.58 -14.27
N PHE A 175 -7.12 -8.29 -14.38
CA PHE A 175 -5.72 -7.86 -14.42
C PHE A 175 -5.15 -7.49 -13.05
N THR A 176 -5.87 -7.76 -11.96
CA THR A 176 -5.42 -7.42 -10.61
C THR A 176 -5.29 -8.67 -9.77
N VAL A 177 -4.17 -8.81 -9.05
CA VAL A 177 -4.02 -9.90 -8.08
C VAL A 177 -4.82 -9.55 -6.83
N ILE A 178 -5.96 -10.22 -6.62
CA ILE A 178 -6.79 -10.03 -5.42
C ILE A 178 -6.38 -11.05 -4.34
N ILE A 179 -6.10 -10.55 -3.14
CA ILE A 179 -5.76 -11.33 -1.95
C ILE A 179 -6.73 -10.94 -0.83
N SER A 180 -7.52 -11.90 -0.39
CA SER A 180 -8.29 -11.76 0.84
C SER A 180 -7.35 -11.87 2.04
N VAL A 181 -7.45 -10.95 2.99
CA VAL A 181 -6.56 -10.88 4.16
C VAL A 181 -7.36 -11.07 5.43
N ASP A 182 -7.05 -12.17 6.15
CA ASP A 182 -7.67 -12.43 7.43
C ASP A 182 -7.20 -11.43 8.51
N PRO A 183 -8.13 -10.87 9.32
CA PRO A 183 -7.77 -9.94 10.40
C PRO A 183 -6.77 -10.54 11.40
N SER A 184 -6.85 -11.84 11.63
CA SER A 184 -5.86 -12.57 12.42
C SER A 184 -5.75 -14.01 11.93
N SER A 185 -4.52 -14.51 11.81
CA SER A 185 -4.28 -15.92 11.54
C SER A 185 -4.54 -16.74 12.80
N ARG A 186 -4.78 -18.04 12.63
CA ARG A 186 -4.95 -18.94 13.76
C ARG A 186 -3.76 -18.94 14.71
N ALA A 187 -2.54 -18.98 14.16
CA ALA A 187 -1.31 -18.99 14.94
C ALA A 187 -1.14 -17.69 15.74
N GLU A 188 -1.53 -16.55 15.16
CA GLU A 188 -1.53 -15.27 15.88
C GLU A 188 -2.53 -15.28 17.05
N ARG A 189 -3.75 -15.78 16.83
CA ARG A 189 -4.76 -15.89 17.90
C ARG A 189 -4.28 -16.81 19.03
N ALA A 190 -3.72 -17.96 18.70
CA ALA A 190 -3.19 -18.89 19.70
C ALA A 190 -2.08 -18.24 20.55
N ARG A 191 -1.12 -17.57 19.90
CA ARG A 191 -0.05 -16.84 20.60
C ARG A 191 -0.57 -15.70 21.47
N LEU A 192 -1.61 -15.00 21.02
CA LEU A 192 -2.23 -13.93 21.80
C LEU A 192 -2.89 -14.48 23.07
N VAL A 193 -3.60 -15.60 22.95
CA VAL A 193 -4.21 -16.30 24.10
C VAL A 193 -3.12 -16.77 25.07
N GLU A 194 -2.05 -17.39 24.56
CA GLU A 194 -0.91 -17.85 25.39
C GLU A 194 -0.24 -16.68 26.14
N ALA A 195 0.05 -15.57 25.44
CA ALA A 195 0.66 -14.40 26.05
C ALA A 195 -0.26 -13.78 27.13
N THR A 196 -1.57 -13.72 26.87
CA THR A 196 -2.55 -13.18 27.80
C THR A 196 -2.70 -14.07 29.04
N ALA A 197 -2.81 -15.38 28.85
CA ALA A 197 -2.92 -16.33 29.95
C ALA A 197 -1.66 -16.33 30.84
N SER A 198 -0.47 -16.24 30.25
CA SER A 198 0.78 -16.10 31.02
C SER A 198 0.85 -14.78 31.80
N ALA A 199 0.36 -13.67 31.24
CA ALA A 199 0.34 -12.38 31.93
C ALA A 199 -0.67 -12.34 33.09
N LEU A 200 -1.72 -13.16 33.02
CA LEU A 200 -2.77 -13.27 34.03
C LEU A 200 -2.58 -14.46 34.99
N ASP A 201 -1.47 -15.20 34.87
CA ASP A 201 -1.17 -16.42 35.63
C ASP A 201 -2.29 -17.47 35.59
N VAL A 202 -2.95 -17.58 34.43
CA VAL A 202 -4.03 -18.55 34.18
C VAL A 202 -3.42 -19.84 33.61
N PRO A 203 -3.65 -21.01 34.22
CA PRO A 203 -3.15 -22.27 33.70
C PRO A 203 -3.79 -22.59 32.34
N MET A 204 -2.93 -22.82 31.34
CA MET A 204 -3.34 -23.09 29.96
C MET A 204 -3.48 -24.59 29.72
N ASP A 205 -4.64 -24.99 29.20
CA ASP A 205 -4.86 -26.32 28.64
C ASP A 205 -4.71 -26.25 27.12
N HIS A 206 -3.54 -26.68 26.63
CA HIS A 206 -3.20 -26.63 25.20
C HIS A 206 -4.08 -27.53 24.33
N THR A 207 -4.88 -28.44 24.92
CA THR A 207 -5.83 -29.27 24.16
C THR A 207 -7.12 -28.54 23.80
N LYS A 208 -7.40 -27.39 24.44
CA LYS A 208 -8.58 -26.54 24.20
C LYS A 208 -8.31 -25.36 23.29
N LEU A 209 -7.06 -25.15 22.91
CA LEU A 209 -6.73 -24.24 21.82
C LEU A 209 -7.21 -24.89 20.52
N GLU A 210 -8.21 -24.29 19.87
CA GLU A 210 -8.66 -24.80 18.57
C GLU A 210 -7.46 -24.79 17.59
N THR A 211 -6.96 -25.98 17.21
CA THR A 211 -5.79 -26.28 16.33
C THR A 211 -6.08 -26.46 14.85
#